data_AF-A0A1P8EFR7-F1
#
_entry.id   AF-A0A1P8EFR7-F1
#
_cell.length_a   1.000
_cell.length_b   1.000
_cell.length_c   1.000
_cell.angle_alpha   90.00
_cell.angle_beta   90.00
_cell.angle_gamma   90.00
#
_symmetry.space_group_name_H-M   'P 1'
#
loop_
_entity.id
_entity.type
_entity.pdbx_description
1 polymer ?
#
loop_
_entity_poly.entity_id
_entity_poly.type
_entity_poly.pdbx_seq_one_letter_code
_entity_poly.pdbx_strand_id
1 'polypeptide(L)'
;MKTGRQETAQMFDRRFAIVIYAANQEGTFRTRDISESVVHCSTDAARRYLLDLMELGYIERITIYEYQATQMLKELFNVKGAKR
;
A
#
# COMPACT_ATOMS: atom_id res chain seq x y z
N MET A 1 8.15 21.35 -22.49
CA MET A 1 7.79 20.03 -21.94
C MET A 1 7.41 20.19 -20.47
N LYS A 2 6.14 19.97 -20.11
CA LYS A 2 5.60 20.10 -18.74
C LYS A 2 5.25 18.71 -18.16
N THR A 3 6.11 17.71 -18.37
CA THR A 3 5.78 16.29 -18.11
C THR A 3 6.01 15.87 -16.65
N GLY A 4 6.96 16.50 -15.94
CA GLY A 4 7.35 16.05 -14.59
C GLY A 4 6.28 16.21 -13.50
N ARG A 5 5.31 17.13 -13.64
CA ARG A 5 4.23 17.31 -12.65
C ARG A 5 3.14 16.24 -12.77
N GLN A 6 2.92 15.69 -13.96
CA GLN A 6 1.89 14.66 -14.17
C GLN A 6 2.39 13.29 -13.69
N GLU A 7 3.66 12.97 -13.94
CA GLU A 7 4.28 11.73 -13.46
C GLU A 7 4.34 11.69 -11.92
N THR A 8 4.70 12.81 -11.27
CA THR A 8 4.74 12.89 -9.81
C THR A 8 3.36 12.77 -9.16
N ALA A 9 2.32 13.36 -9.75
CA ALA A 9 0.94 13.19 -9.29
C ALA A 9 0.49 11.72 -9.40
N GLN A 10 0.73 11.08 -10.54
CA GLN A 10 0.35 9.67 -10.73
C GLN A 10 1.10 8.73 -9.77
N MET A 11 2.38 9.01 -9.47
CA MET A 11 3.13 8.23 -8.48
C MET A 11 2.56 8.39 -7.07
N PHE A 12 2.16 9.60 -6.70
CA PHE A 12 1.49 9.86 -5.42
C PHE A 12 0.15 9.13 -5.34
N ASP A 13 -0.70 9.26 -6.36
CA ASP A 13 -2.03 8.64 -6.40
C ASP A 13 -1.96 7.13 -6.24
N ARG A 14 -0.99 6.47 -6.90
CA ARG A 14 -0.77 5.02 -6.77
C ARG A 14 -0.38 4.63 -5.34
N ARG A 15 0.58 5.34 -4.74
CA ARG A 15 0.99 5.05 -3.35
C ARG A 15 -0.17 5.29 -2.39
N PHE A 16 -0.92 6.37 -2.58
CA PHE A 16 -2.07 6.70 -1.74
C PHE A 16 -3.19 5.67 -1.87
N ALA A 17 -3.47 5.17 -3.07
CA ALA A 17 -4.43 4.08 -3.30
C ALA A 17 -4.02 2.80 -2.56
N ILE A 18 -2.73 2.44 -2.58
CA ILE A 18 -2.20 1.28 -1.85
C ILE A 18 -2.37 1.46 -0.33
N VAL A 19 -2.10 2.66 0.19
CA VAL A 19 -2.25 3.00 1.60
C VAL A 19 -3.71 2.88 2.05
N ILE A 20 -4.66 3.40 1.27
CA ILE A 20 -6.10 3.27 1.55
C ILE A 20 -6.51 1.80 1.54
N TYR A 21 -6.09 1.05 0.52
CA TYR A 21 -6.39 -0.37 0.40
C TYR A 21 -5.89 -1.13 1.64
N ALA A 22 -4.61 -0.97 1.98
CA ALA A 22 -3.99 -1.67 3.11
C ALA A 22 -4.66 -1.32 4.45
N ALA A 23 -4.97 -0.04 4.69
CA ALA A 23 -5.60 0.40 5.93
C ALA A 23 -6.96 -0.28 6.19
N ASN A 24 -7.71 -0.57 5.12
CA ASN A 24 -9.05 -1.17 5.18
C ASN A 24 -9.04 -2.70 5.10
N GLN A 25 -7.87 -3.34 4.95
CA GLN A 25 -7.79 -4.81 4.99
C GLN A 25 -7.91 -5.32 6.43
N GLU A 26 -8.83 -6.26 6.64
CA GLU A 26 -9.01 -6.92 7.94
C GLU A 26 -7.87 -7.90 8.27
N GLY A 27 -7.19 -8.42 7.24
CA GLY A 27 -6.10 -9.39 7.38
C GLY A 27 -4.88 -9.05 6.51
N THR A 28 -4.21 -10.10 6.05
CA THR A 28 -3.04 -9.95 5.18
C THR A 28 -3.43 -9.83 3.72
N PHE A 29 -2.56 -9.23 2.93
CA PHE A 29 -2.66 -9.13 1.48
C PHE A 29 -1.31 -9.44 0.83
N ARG A 30 -1.32 -9.69 -0.48
CA ARG A 30 -0.17 -10.08 -1.29
C ARG A 30 0.18 -8.98 -2.30
N THR A 31 1.41 -9.05 -2.80
CA THR A 31 1.87 -8.16 -3.89
C THR A 31 0.98 -8.28 -5.14
N ARG A 32 0.40 -9.46 -5.40
CA ARG A 32 -0.52 -9.66 -6.51
C ARG A 32 -1.81 -8.86 -6.37
N ASP A 33 -2.37 -8.76 -5.17
CA ASP A 33 -3.60 -8.00 -4.93
C ASP A 33 -3.40 -6.51 -5.28
N ILE A 34 -2.23 -5.97 -4.94
CA ILE A 34 -1.84 -4.60 -5.31
C ILE A 34 -1.70 -4.43 -6.82
N SER A 35 -0.95 -5.35 -7.45
CA SER A 35 -0.64 -5.35 -8.87
C SER A 35 -1.90 -5.49 -9.73
N GLU A 36 -2.81 -6.38 -9.36
CA GLU A 36 -3.97 -6.75 -10.19
C GLU A 36 -5.21 -5.92 -9.87
N SER A 37 -5.40 -5.51 -8.62
CA SER A 37 -6.69 -4.94 -8.15
C SER A 37 -6.62 -3.51 -7.65
N VAL A 38 -5.44 -2.96 -7.33
CA VAL A 38 -5.32 -1.61 -6.74
C VAL A 38 -4.75 -0.60 -7.72
N VAL A 39 -3.62 -0.91 -8.36
CA VAL A 39 -2.90 0.07 -9.21
C VAL A 39 -2.59 -0.42 -10.62
N HIS A 40 -2.99 -1.65 -10.98
CA HIS A 40 -2.83 -2.24 -12.32
C HIS A 40 -1.41 -2.06 -12.89
N CYS A 41 -0.41 -2.56 -12.17
CA CYS A 41 1.01 -2.44 -12.52
C CYS A 41 1.71 -3.80 -12.48
N SER A 42 2.99 -3.84 -12.88
CA SER A 42 3.79 -5.06 -12.74
C SER A 42 3.98 -5.43 -11.27
N THR A 43 4.15 -6.73 -11.00
CA THR A 43 4.43 -7.23 -9.64
C THR A 43 5.72 -6.67 -9.05
N ASP A 44 6.73 -6.37 -9.88
CA ASP A 44 7.96 -5.71 -9.45
C ASP A 44 7.70 -4.26 -9.00
N ALA A 45 6.91 -3.50 -9.77
CA ALA A 45 6.54 -2.14 -9.40
C ALA A 45 5.70 -2.11 -8.11
N ALA A 46 4.72 -3.01 -7.99
CA ALA A 46 3.94 -3.19 -6.76
C ALA A 46 4.83 -3.52 -5.56
N ARG A 47 5.82 -4.42 -5.73
CA ARG A 47 6.79 -4.74 -4.69
C ARG A 47 7.59 -3.52 -4.25
N ARG A 48 8.05 -2.66 -5.17
CA ARG A 48 8.77 -1.43 -4.81
C ARG A 48 7.91 -0.48 -3.99
N TYR A 49 6.65 -0.28 -4.36
CA TYR A 49 5.73 0.52 -3.55
C TYR A 49 5.54 -0.05 -2.14
N LEU A 50 5.42 -1.37 -2.01
CA LEU A 50 5.30 -2.01 -0.70
C LEU A 50 6.57 -1.85 0.14
N LEU A 51 7.75 -1.92 -0.47
CA LEU A 51 9.01 -1.65 0.23
C LEU A 51 9.08 -0.20 0.72
N ASP A 52 8.75 0.78 -0.12
CA ASP A 52 8.69 2.20 0.29
C ASP A 52 7.75 2.38 1.49
N LEU A 53 6.56 1.78 1.45
CA LEU A 53 5.57 1.89 2.51
C LEU A 53 5.94 1.12 3.78
N MET A 54 6.76 0.07 3.65
CA MET A 54 7.37 -0.62 4.79
C MET A 54 8.44 0.25 5.47
N GLU A 55 9.31 0.90 4.70
CA GLU A 55 10.31 1.83 5.23
C GLU A 55 9.67 3.01 5.96
N LEU A 56 8.50 3.46 5.49
CA LEU A 56 7.70 4.50 6.14
C LEU A 56 6.91 4.00 7.36
N GLY A 57 6.91 2.69 7.65
CA GLY A 57 6.21 2.10 8.79
C GLY A 57 4.70 1.95 8.64
N TYR A 58 4.15 2.12 7.44
CA TYR A 58 2.71 1.98 7.18
C TYR A 58 2.28 0.52 6.96
N ILE A 59 3.18 -0.29 6.42
CA ILE A 59 2.95 -1.70 6.12
C ILE A 59 4.04 -2.52 6.77
N GLU A 60 3.72 -3.72 7.24
CA GLU A 60 4.70 -4.69 7.69
C GLU A 60 4.58 -6.01 6.93
N ARG A 61 5.69 -6.72 6.82
CA ARG A 61 5.77 -8.03 6.17
C ARG A 61 5.55 -9.12 7.20
N ILE A 62 4.57 -9.98 6.97
CA ILE A 62 4.23 -11.11 7.85
C ILE A 62 4.91 -12.38 7.37
N THR A 63 4.94 -12.60 6.06
CA THR A 63 5.68 -13.71 5.44
C THR A 63 6.42 -13.23 4.19
N ILE A 64 7.12 -14.13 3.50
CA ILE A 64 7.75 -13.78 2.22
C ILE A 64 6.74 -13.34 1.14
N TYR A 65 5.44 -13.64 1.31
CA TYR A 65 4.37 -13.30 0.36
C TYR A 65 3.30 -12.35 0.90
N GLU A 66 3.20 -12.20 2.21
CA GLU A 66 2.06 -11.56 2.86
C GLU A 66 2.48 -10.32 3.66
N TYR A 67 1.64 -9.30 3.57
CA TYR A 67 1.80 -7.99 4.17
C TYR A 67 0.54 -7.62 4.93
N GLN A 68 0.63 -6.74 5.92
CA GLN A 68 -0.53 -6.14 6.57
C GLN A 68 -0.28 -4.68 6.89
N ALA A 69 -1.36 -3.92 7.08
CA ALA A 69 -1.27 -2.56 7.61
C ALA A 69 -0.81 -2.57 9.07
N THR A 70 0.13 -1.69 9.40
CA THR A 70 0.51 -1.46 10.80
C THR A 70 -0.62 -0.79 11.56
N GLN A 71 -0.57 -0.84 12.90
CA GLN A 71 -1.52 -0.14 13.75
C GLN A 71 -1.53 1.38 13.47
N MET A 72 -0.35 1.97 13.23
CA MET A 72 -0.20 3.38 12.85
C MET A 72 -1.00 3.72 11.59
N LEU A 73 -0.91 2.89 10.56
CA LEU A 73 -1.68 3.11 9.32
C LEU A 73 -3.19 2.99 9.58
N LYS A 74 -3.64 2.01 10.35
CA LYS A 74 -5.06 1.86 10.69
C LYS A 74 -5.60 3.07 11.45
N GLU A 75 -4.84 3.57 12.41
CA GLU A 75 -5.18 4.78 13.19
C GLU A 75 -5.24 6.03 12.32
N LEU A 76 -4.31 6.19 11.37
CA LEU A 76 -4.30 7.32 10.43
C LEU A 76 -5.61 7.43 9.64
N PHE A 77 -6.22 6.30 9.30
CA PHE A 77 -7.49 6.24 8.58
C PHE A 77 -8.72 6.05 9.50
N ASN A 78 -8.52 6.13 10.82
CA ASN A 78 -9.56 5.85 11.82
C ASN A 78 -10.26 4.48 11.59
N VAL A 79 -9.56 3.53 10.99
CA VAL A 79 -10.01 2.15 10.85
C VAL A 79 -9.76 1.53 12.21
N LYS A 80 -10.81 1.44 13.03
CA LYS A 80 -10.73 0.76 14.33
C LYS A 80 -10.27 -0.67 14.06
N GLY A 81 -9.01 -0.97 14.37
CA GLY A 81 -8.54 -2.35 14.44
C GLY A 81 -9.54 -3.10 15.31
N ALA A 82 -10.20 -4.11 14.75
CA ALA A 82 -11.27 -4.82 15.43
C ALA A 82 -10.71 -5.35 16.77
N LYS A 83 -10.96 -4.60 17.86
CA LYS A 83 -10.77 -5.09 19.21
C LYS A 83 -11.81 -6.18 19.40
N ARG A 84 -11.39 -7.43 19.22
CA ARG A 84 -12.05 -8.56 19.86
C ARG A 84 -11.52 -8.67 21.28
#